data_AF-A0A7S1ZHD6-F1
#
_entry.id   AF-A0A7S1ZHD6-F1
#
_cell.length_a   1.000
_cell.length_b   1.000
_cell.length_c   1.000
_cell.angle_alpha   90.00
_cell.angle_beta   90.00
_cell.angle_gamma   90.00
#
_symmetry.space_group_name_H-M   'P 1'
#
loop_
_entity.id
_entity.type
_entity.pdbx_description
1 polymer ?
#
loop_
_entity_poly.entity_id
_entity_poly.type
_entity_poly.pdbx_seq_one_letter_code
_entity_poly.pdbx_strand_id
1 'polypeptide(L)'
;KADAYNVKIYSFYFLKGEPVNAMCVALDALSQLRVIFPKKISKLTHAREIIKTKYILRGLCIIGLSDHITMEDESKLLVMKMMEILLVITYTAKPALFVLVALKMVQWSVS
;
A
#
# COMPACT_ATOMS: atom_id res chain seq x y z
N LYS A 1 -4.14 18.07 -4.05
CA LYS A 1 -5.03 17.27 -3.15
C LYS A 1 -4.26 16.24 -2.34
N ALA A 2 -3.33 15.48 -2.95
CA ALA A 2 -2.48 14.53 -2.22
C ALA A 2 -1.65 15.17 -1.10
N ASP A 3 -1.13 16.38 -1.30
CA ASP A 3 -0.32 17.07 -0.27
C ASP A 3 -1.12 17.39 1.00
N ALA A 4 -2.40 17.74 0.86
CA ALA A 4 -3.28 17.98 1.99
C ALA A 4 -3.55 16.70 2.81
N TYR A 5 -3.61 15.55 2.13
CA TYR A 5 -3.69 14.25 2.81
C TYR A 5 -2.38 13.93 3.53
N ASN A 6 -1.22 14.17 2.91
CA ASN A 6 0.09 13.94 3.55
C ASN A 6 0.24 14.75 4.83
N VAL A 7 -0.14 16.04 4.82
CA VAL A 7 -0.10 16.89 6.01
C VAL A 7 -1.02 16.35 7.11
N LYS A 8 -2.24 15.93 6.77
CA LYS A 8 -3.17 15.34 7.75
C LYS A 8 -2.65 14.04 8.33
N ILE A 9 -2.12 13.15 7.49
CA ILE A 9 -1.55 11.87 7.92
C ILE A 9 -0.37 12.11 8.87
N TYR A 10 0.54 13.02 8.50
CA TYR A 10 1.68 13.39 9.34
C TYR A 10 1.23 13.96 10.70
N SER A 11 0.25 14.86 10.69
CA SER A 11 -0.31 15.44 11.92
C SER A 11 -0.87 14.37 12.85
N PHE A 12 -1.69 13.44 12.34
CA PHE A 12 -2.23 12.36 13.16
C PHE A 12 -1.15 11.39 13.65
N TYR A 13 -0.21 11.00 12.79
CA TYR A 13 0.76 9.98 13.12
C TYR A 13 1.86 10.48 14.05
N PHE A 14 2.52 11.59 13.70
CA PHE A 14 3.71 12.07 14.42
C PHE A 14 3.39 13.09 15.52
N LEU A 15 2.42 13.98 15.31
CA LEU A 15 2.14 15.05 16.29
C LEU A 15 1.15 14.60 17.37
N LYS A 16 0.14 13.82 16.98
CA LYS A 16 -0.91 13.35 17.91
C LYS A 16 -0.70 11.94 18.44
N GLY A 17 0.19 11.15 17.82
CA GLY A 17 0.38 9.75 18.20
C GLY A 17 -0.88 8.90 17.99
N GLU A 18 -1.69 9.25 16.98
CA GLU A 18 -2.97 8.60 16.66
C GLU A 18 -2.85 7.77 15.36
N PRO A 19 -2.16 6.62 15.38
CA PRO A 19 -1.83 5.90 14.17
C PRO A 19 -3.06 5.28 13.48
N VAL A 20 -4.13 4.99 14.23
CA VAL A 20 -5.40 4.52 13.66
C VAL A 20 -6.09 5.61 12.85
N ASN A 21 -6.10 6.86 13.33
CA ASN A 21 -6.69 7.98 12.60
C ASN A 21 -5.86 8.31 11.35
N ALA A 22 -4.53 8.29 11.47
CA ALA A 22 -3.63 8.42 10.33
C ALA A 22 -3.89 7.34 9.26
N MET A 23 -4.09 6.08 9.70
CA MET A 23 -4.43 4.95 8.81
C MET A 23 -5.76 5.19 8.10
N CYS A 24 -6.79 5.64 8.81
CA CYS A 24 -8.11 5.93 8.22
C CYS A 24 -8.02 7.02 7.15
N VAL A 25 -7.26 8.09 7.39
CA VAL A 25 -7.04 9.17 6.42
C VAL A 25 -6.28 8.66 5.19
N ALA A 26 -5.25 7.84 5.39
CA ALA A 26 -4.50 7.24 4.28
C ALA A 26 -5.35 6.27 3.44
N LEU A 27 -6.20 5.46 4.08
CA LEU A 27 -7.15 4.57 3.39
C LEU A 27 -8.21 5.36 2.60
N ASP A 28 -8.70 6.47 3.15
CA ASP A 28 -9.62 7.37 2.43
C ASP A 28 -8.94 7.97 1.19
N ALA A 29 -7.71 8.49 1.34
CA ALA A 29 -6.93 9.02 0.23
C ALA A 29 -6.75 7.98 -0.90
N LEU A 30 -6.42 6.74 -0.55
CA LEU A 30 -6.27 5.65 -1.52
C LEU A 30 -7.60 5.26 -2.19
N SER A 31 -8.72 5.36 -1.47
CA SER A 31 -10.04 5.10 -2.05
C SER A 31 -10.42 6.11 -3.14
N GLN A 32 -10.03 7.38 -2.98
CA GLN A 32 -10.18 8.42 -4.00
C GLN A 32 -9.34 8.11 -5.25
N LEU A 33 -8.22 7.42 -5.08
CA LEU A 33 -7.36 6.89 -6.15
C LEU A 33 -7.83 5.51 -6.66
N ARG A 34 -9.05 5.08 -6.29
CA ARG A 34 -9.65 3.78 -6.65
C ARG A 34 -8.89 2.55 -6.13
N VAL A 35 -8.04 2.74 -5.11
CA VAL A 35 -7.32 1.66 -4.43
C VAL A 35 -7.99 1.35 -3.10
N ILE A 36 -8.72 0.24 -3.07
CA ILE A 36 -9.52 -0.15 -1.90
C ILE A 36 -8.85 -1.32 -1.17
N PHE A 37 -8.81 -1.24 0.16
CA PHE A 37 -8.42 -2.34 1.04
C PHE A 37 -9.65 -2.92 1.74
N PRO A 38 -9.67 -4.24 2.00
CA PRO A 38 -10.79 -4.86 2.68
C PRO A 38 -10.89 -4.38 4.14
N LYS A 39 -12.09 -4.00 4.59
CA LYS A 39 -12.34 -3.57 5.97
C LYS A 39 -12.02 -4.68 6.98
N LYS A 40 -12.40 -5.92 6.65
CA LYS A 40 -12.14 -7.13 7.44
C LYS A 40 -11.08 -7.97 6.75
N ILE A 41 -10.01 -8.27 7.48
CA ILE A 41 -8.89 -9.06 6.98
C ILE A 41 -8.96 -10.43 7.65
N SER A 42 -9.13 -11.48 6.84
CA SER A 42 -9.09 -12.86 7.32
C SER A 42 -7.82 -13.57 6.85
N LYS A 43 -7.54 -14.75 7.40
CA LYS A 43 -6.45 -15.60 6.91
C LYS A 43 -6.64 -15.97 5.43
N LEU A 44 -7.89 -16.14 4.99
CA LEU A 44 -8.22 -16.40 3.59
C LEU A 44 -7.88 -15.21 2.69
N THR A 45 -8.09 -13.99 3.15
CA THR A 45 -7.70 -12.77 2.43
C THR A 45 -6.19 -12.76 2.14
N HIS A 46 -5.38 -13.05 3.17
CA HIS A 46 -3.93 -13.13 3.00
C HIS A 46 -3.51 -14.24 2.04
N ALA A 47 -4.05 -15.45 2.21
CA ALA A 47 -3.74 -16.58 1.35
C ALA A 47 -4.03 -16.26 -0.12
N ARG A 48 -5.20 -15.64 -0.40
CA ARG A 48 -5.58 -15.22 -1.75
C ARG A 48 -4.59 -14.22 -2.34
N GLU A 49 -4.22 -13.18 -1.59
CA GLU A 49 -3.27 -12.17 -2.08
C GLU A 49 -1.86 -12.74 -2.27
N ILE A 50 -1.42 -13.65 -1.42
CA ILE A 50 -0.13 -14.35 -1.59
C ILE A 50 -0.14 -15.18 -2.88
N ILE A 51 -1.19 -15.98 -3.11
CA ILE A 51 -1.30 -16.81 -4.32
C ILE A 51 -1.33 -15.92 -5.57
N LYS A 52 -2.12 -14.84 -5.54
CA LYS A 52 -2.19 -13.87 -6.64
C LYS A 52 -0.82 -13.24 -6.92
N THR A 53 -0.12 -12.80 -5.88
CA THR A 53 1.21 -12.20 -6.01
C THR A 53 2.22 -13.20 -6.59
N LYS A 54 2.23 -14.45 -6.11
CA LYS A 54 3.05 -15.52 -6.68
C LYS A 54 2.77 -15.78 -8.15
N TYR A 55 1.50 -15.72 -8.55
CA TYR A 55 1.11 -15.91 -9.94
C TYR A 55 1.62 -14.77 -10.83
N ILE A 56 1.47 -13.51 -10.39
CA ILE A 56 1.95 -12.34 -11.13
C ILE A 56 3.48 -12.34 -11.26
N LEU A 57 4.19 -12.77 -10.22
CA LEU A 57 5.66 -12.86 -10.24
C LEU A 57 6.18 -14.08 -11.03
N ARG A 58 5.31 -15.01 -11.43
CA ARG A 58 5.73 -16.25 -12.09
C ARG A 58 6.33 -15.93 -13.46
N GLY A 59 7.59 -16.34 -13.65
CA GLY A 59 8.31 -16.13 -14.90
C GLY A 59 9.11 -14.82 -14.95
N LEU A 60 9.01 -13.96 -13.93
CA LEU A 60 9.91 -12.82 -13.78
C LEU A 60 11.25 -13.29 -13.21
N CYS A 61 12.34 -12.98 -13.91
CA CYS A 61 13.69 -13.22 -13.40
C CYS A 61 14.03 -12.16 -12.35
N ILE A 62 14.49 -12.56 -11.16
CA ILE A 62 14.84 -11.66 -10.06
C ILE A 62 15.83 -10.58 -10.51
N ILE A 63 16.78 -10.94 -11.39
CA ILE A 63 17.79 -10.04 -11.93
C ILE A 63 17.15 -9.01 -12.89
N GLY A 64 16.07 -9.36 -13.59
CA GLY A 64 15.32 -8.44 -14.45
C GLY A 64 14.39 -7.48 -13.69
N LEU A 65 14.09 -7.74 -12.41
CA LEU A 65 13.25 -6.85 -11.60
C LEU A 65 13.96 -5.55 -11.21
N SER A 66 15.29 -5.58 -11.06
CA SER A 66 16.10 -4.40 -10.76
C SER A 66 16.34 -3.51 -11.99
N ASP A 67 16.38 -4.11 -13.19
CA ASP A 67 16.89 -3.43 -14.38
C ASP A 67 15.79 -2.96 -15.36
N HIS A 68 14.53 -3.44 -15.23
CA HIS A 68 13.51 -3.24 -16.28
C HIS A 68 12.14 -2.72 -15.85
N ILE A 69 11.90 -2.46 -14.57
CA ILE A 69 10.57 -2.03 -14.10
C ILE A 69 10.62 -0.59 -13.59
N THR A 70 10.65 0.36 -14.52
CA THR A 70 10.49 1.78 -14.23
C THR A 70 9.02 2.14 -14.30
N MET A 71 8.45 2.61 -13.19
CA MET A 71 7.06 3.04 -13.13
C MET A 71 6.97 4.50 -13.60
N GLU A 72 6.59 4.71 -14.85
CA GLU A 72 6.50 6.06 -15.45
C GLU A 72 5.14 6.74 -15.23
N ASP A 73 4.09 5.96 -14.95
CA ASP A 73 2.75 6.49 -14.73
C ASP A 73 2.68 7.26 -13.39
N GLU A 74 2.49 8.58 -13.48
CA GLU A 74 2.40 9.47 -12.34
C GLU A 74 1.28 9.10 -11.35
N SER A 75 0.16 8.56 -11.84
CA SER A 75 -0.94 8.11 -11.00
C SER A 75 -0.55 6.86 -10.22
N LYS A 76 0.13 5.90 -10.86
CA LYS A 76 0.68 4.72 -10.16
C LYS A 76 1.73 5.13 -9.13
N LEU A 77 2.61 6.08 -9.47
CA LEU A 77 3.61 6.61 -8.54
C LEU A 77 2.96 7.28 -7.32
N LEU A 78 1.90 8.07 -7.54
CA LEU A 78 1.17 8.70 -6.46
C LEU A 78 0.54 7.67 -5.50
N VAL A 79 -0.05 6.62 -6.07
CA VAL A 79 -0.60 5.50 -5.29
C VAL A 79 0.51 4.80 -4.49
N MET A 80 1.66 4.54 -5.10
CA MET A 80 2.80 3.90 -4.43
C MET A 80 3.32 4.72 -3.25
N LYS A 81 3.48 6.04 -3.41
CA LYS A 81 3.86 6.95 -2.33
C LYS A 81 2.85 6.91 -1.17
N MET A 82 1.55 6.89 -1.48
CA MET A 82 0.51 6.78 -0.47
C MET A 82 0.51 5.41 0.22
N MET A 83 0.76 4.33 -0.51
CA MET A 83 0.87 2.98 0.06
C MET A 83 2.11 2.84 0.95
N GLU A 84 3.23 3.49 0.62
CA GLU A 84 4.44 3.53 1.45
C GLU A 84 4.16 4.19 2.82
N ILE A 85 3.48 5.34 2.82
CA ILE A 85 3.06 6.01 4.05
C ILE A 85 2.13 5.08 4.86
N LEU A 86 1.14 4.48 4.20
CA LEU A 86 0.21 3.54 4.84
C LEU A 86 0.94 2.30 5.40
N LEU A 87 1.99 1.82 4.73
CA LEU A 87 2.79 0.66 5.15
C LEU A 87 3.42 0.92 6.52
N VAL A 88 4.08 2.08 6.70
CA VAL A 88 4.68 2.47 7.98
C VAL A 88 3.62 2.56 9.09
N ILE A 89 2.48 3.17 8.79
CA ILE A 89 1.40 3.35 9.77
C ILE A 89 0.79 1.99 10.17
N THR A 90 0.60 1.10 9.21
CA THR A 90 -0.06 -0.19 9.45
C THR A 90 0.82 -1.18 10.18
N TYR A 91 2.14 -1.06 10.10
CA TYR A 91 3.06 -1.84 10.93
C TYR A 91 2.74 -1.69 12.42
N THR A 92 2.41 -0.48 12.87
CA THR A 92 2.09 -0.21 14.28
C THR A 92 0.59 -0.33 14.58
N ALA A 93 -0.28 0.18 13.71
CA ALA A 93 -1.73 0.25 13.97
C ALA A 93 -2.48 -1.06 13.71
N LYS A 94 -2.10 -1.81 12.67
CA LYS A 94 -2.86 -2.98 12.19
C LYS A 94 -1.96 -3.92 11.36
N PRO A 95 -1.17 -4.81 11.99
CA PRO A 95 -0.20 -5.66 11.30
C PRO A 95 -0.79 -6.57 10.21
N ALA A 96 -2.06 -6.97 10.36
CA ALA A 96 -2.76 -7.72 9.31
C ALA A 96 -2.96 -6.91 8.01
N LEU A 97 -3.10 -5.58 8.11
CA LEU A 97 -3.20 -4.70 6.94
C LEU A 97 -1.82 -4.46 6.31
N PHE A 98 -0.75 -4.39 7.11
CA PHE A 98 0.62 -4.25 6.65
C PHE A 98 0.97 -5.28 5.56
N VAL A 99 0.69 -6.56 5.82
CA VAL A 99 0.99 -7.64 4.86
C VAL A 99 0.23 -7.43 3.54
N LEU A 100 -1.03 -7.03 3.60
CA LEU A 100 -1.82 -6.77 2.39
C LEU A 100 -1.30 -5.55 1.62
N VAL A 101 -0.88 -4.48 2.30
CA VAL A 101 -0.29 -3.30 1.67
C VAL A 101 1.00 -3.69 0.96
N ALA A 102 1.90 -4.43 1.61
CA ALA A 102 3.14 -4.88 1.02
C ALA A 102 2.91 -5.74 -0.24
N LEU A 103 2.01 -6.73 -0.16
CA LEU A 103 1.68 -7.57 -1.32
C LEU A 103 1.09 -6.74 -2.47
N LYS A 104 0.23 -5.76 -2.15
CA LYS A 104 -0.38 -4.90 -3.17
C LYS A 104 0.64 -3.96 -3.82
N MET A 105 1.60 -3.44 -3.06
CA MET A 105 2.72 -2.67 -3.62
C MET A 105 3.54 -3.49 -4.61
N VAL A 106 3.86 -4.75 -4.28
CA VAL A 106 4.55 -5.67 -5.21
C VAL A 106 3.72 -5.93 -6.46
N GLN A 107 2.41 -6.18 -6.31
CA GLN A 107 1.53 -6.37 -7.47
C GLN A 107 1.53 -5.13 -8.36
N TRP A 108 1.44 -3.93 -7.78
CA TRP A 108 1.43 -2.66 -8.53
C TRP A 108 2.78 -2.34 -9.17
N SER A 109 3.90 -2.76 -8.59
CA SER A 109 5.21 -2.48 -9.18
C SER A 109 5.40 -3.24 -10.48
N VAL A 110 4.88 -4.47 -10.59
CA VAL A 110 5.10 -5.36 -11.74
C VAL A 110 3.95 -5.41 -12.75
N SER A 111 2.84 -4.72 -12.47
CA SER A 111 1.65 -4.61 -13.36
C SER A 111 1.55 -3.22 -13.95
#